data_AF-A0AB73HE71-F1
#
_entry.id   AF-A0AB73HE71-F1
#
_cell.length_a   1.000
_cell.length_b   1.000
_cell.length_c   1.000
_cell.angle_alpha   90.00
_cell.angle_beta   90.00
_cell.angle_gamma   90.00
#
_symmetry.space_group_name_H-M   'P 1'
#
loop_
_entity.id
_entity.type
_entity.pdbx_description
1 polymer ?
#
loop_
_entity_poly.entity_id
_entity_poly.type
_entity_poly.pdbx_seq_one_letter_code
_entity_poly.pdbx_strand_id
1 'polypeptide(L)'
;MVTVPQKSLAEYAIDIPKITELLEDTDSLHTFFIKLTPRYQREWARFIFGVKSEATKIRHIEQMKAVFEAGFKSKRAYDQRDK
;
A
#
# COMPACT_ATOMS: atom_id res chain seq x y z
N MET A 1 -18.23 22.30 14.91
CA MET A 1 -18.00 21.30 13.84
C MET A 1 -16.92 20.36 14.35
N VAL A 2 -17.21 19.08 14.53
CA VAL A 2 -16.18 18.12 14.94
C VAL A 2 -15.47 17.67 13.66
N THR A 3 -14.28 18.21 13.42
CA THR A 3 -13.40 17.72 12.36
C THR A 3 -13.03 16.29 12.74
N VAL A 4 -13.52 15.30 11.99
CA VAL A 4 -13.07 13.92 12.15
C VAL A 4 -11.57 13.93 11.83
N PRO A 5 -10.69 13.60 12.79
CA PRO A 5 -9.26 13.66 12.54
C PRO A 5 -8.91 12.67 11.43
N GLN A 6 -8.35 13.17 10.34
CA GLN A 6 -7.82 12.31 9.30
C GLN A 6 -6.62 11.56 9.89
N LYS A 7 -6.67 10.22 9.90
CA LYS A 7 -5.57 9.39 10.39
C LYS A 7 -4.24 9.84 9.78
N SER A 8 -3.26 10.06 10.64
CA SER A 8 -1.88 10.36 10.27
C SER A 8 -1.23 9.17 9.57
N LEU A 9 -0.16 9.42 8.80
CA LEU A 9 0.57 8.34 8.12
C LEU A 9 1.18 7.34 9.11
N ALA A 10 1.53 7.79 10.32
CA ALA A 10 2.09 6.94 11.37
C ALA A 10 1.09 5.88 11.85
N GLU A 11 -0.18 6.22 11.95
CA GLU A 11 -1.23 5.30 12.41
C GLU A 11 -1.43 4.10 11.48
N TYR A 12 -1.12 4.23 10.19
CA TYR A 12 -1.19 3.13 9.23
C TYR A 12 -0.07 2.09 9.40
N ALA A 13 0.89 2.31 10.31
CA ALA A 13 1.87 1.28 10.64
C ALA A 13 1.22 -0.01 11.16
N ILE A 14 0.06 0.09 11.83
CA ILE A 14 -0.70 -1.07 12.33
C ILE A 14 -1.23 -1.98 11.22
N ASP A 15 -1.37 -1.45 10.00
CA ASP A 15 -1.90 -2.20 8.87
C ASP A 15 -0.80 -2.79 7.99
N ILE A 16 0.49 -2.54 8.28
CA ILE A 16 1.61 -3.13 7.54
C ILE A 16 1.58 -4.67 7.59
N PRO A 17 1.38 -5.33 8.76
CA PRO A 17 1.30 -6.80 8.81
C PRO A 17 0.19 -7.37 7.91
N LYS A 18 -0.94 -6.67 7.79
CA LYS A 18 -2.04 -7.11 6.91
C LYS A 18 -1.64 -7.11 5.44
N ILE A 19 -0.78 -6.18 5.02
CA ILE A 19 -0.24 -6.20 3.64
C ILE A 19 0.70 -7.38 3.47
N THR A 20 1.53 -7.67 4.47
CA THR A 20 2.41 -8.84 4.47
C THR A 20 1.61 -10.13 4.29
N GLU A 21 0.52 -10.30 5.04
CA GLU A 21 -0.41 -11.43 4.90
C GLU A 21 -1.04 -11.49 3.49
N LEU A 22 -1.52 -10.36 2.95
CA LEU A 22 -2.09 -10.30 1.59
C LEU A 22 -1.12 -10.69 0.45
N LEU A 23 0.18 -10.77 0.73
CA LEU A 23 1.21 -11.09 -0.23
C LEU A 23 1.87 -12.47 0.03
N GLU A 24 1.42 -13.21 1.04
CA GLU A 24 2.05 -14.47 1.46
C GLU A 24 2.08 -15.53 0.34
N ASP A 25 1.05 -15.54 -0.52
CA ASP A 25 0.96 -16.44 -1.68
C ASP A 25 1.95 -16.08 -2.80
N THR A 26 2.64 -14.94 -2.72
CA THR A 26 3.57 -14.47 -3.76
C THR A 26 4.87 -13.97 -3.12
N ASP A 27 5.80 -14.91 -2.91
CA ASP A 27 7.08 -14.68 -2.23
C ASP A 27 7.87 -13.47 -2.76
N SER A 28 7.85 -13.25 -4.09
CA SER A 28 8.53 -12.11 -4.71
C SER A 28 7.95 -10.77 -4.29
N LEU A 29 6.62 -10.64 -4.26
CA LEU A 29 5.92 -9.40 -3.87
C LEU A 29 6.01 -9.18 -2.36
N HIS A 30 5.87 -10.26 -1.58
CA HIS A 30 6.09 -10.23 -0.15
C HIS A 30 7.50 -9.73 0.18
N THR A 31 8.53 -10.34 -0.42
CA THR A 31 9.94 -9.96 -0.26
C THR A 31 10.21 -8.53 -0.72
N PHE A 32 9.56 -8.09 -1.81
CA PHE A 32 9.68 -6.71 -2.28
C PHE A 32 9.12 -5.72 -1.25
N PHE A 33 7.93 -5.99 -0.72
CA PHE A 33 7.26 -5.14 0.26
C PHE A 33 8.05 -5.01 1.58
N ILE A 34 8.56 -6.11 2.13
CA ILE A 34 9.33 -6.08 3.39
C ILE A 34 10.65 -5.30 3.25
N LYS A 35 11.22 -5.23 2.04
CA LYS A 35 12.45 -4.47 1.75
C LYS A 35 12.21 -2.97 1.56
N LEU A 36 10.96 -2.53 1.41
CA LEU A 36 10.64 -1.12 1.33
C LEU A 36 10.96 -0.41 2.65
N THR A 37 11.33 0.88 2.57
CA THR A 37 11.50 1.67 3.80
C THR A 37 10.14 1.80 4.52
N PRO A 38 10.12 1.96 5.86
CA PRO A 38 8.88 2.07 6.63
C PRO A 38 7.96 3.20 6.18
N ARG A 39 8.50 4.23 5.49
CA ARG A 39 7.68 5.29 4.90
C ARG A 39 6.82 4.76 3.75
N TYR A 40 7.40 4.02 2.79
CA TYR A 40 6.66 3.48 1.66
C TYR A 40 5.65 2.41 2.08
N GLN A 41 5.99 1.56 3.04
CA GLN A 41 5.06 0.58 3.60
C GLN A 41 3.81 1.25 4.17
N ARG A 42 3.99 2.34 4.94
CA ARG A 42 2.87 3.13 5.48
C ARG A 42 2.05 3.84 4.39
N GLU A 43 2.69 4.28 3.31
CA GLU A 43 1.97 4.88 2.17
C GLU A 43 1.05 3.86 1.49
N TRP A 44 1.51 2.61 1.33
CA TRP A 44 0.68 1.51 0.81
C TRP A 44 -0.44 1.13 1.78
N ALA A 45 -0.15 1.05 3.08
CA ALA A 45 -1.16 0.83 4.12
C ALA A 45 -2.23 1.91 4.12
N ARG A 46 -1.85 3.18 4.00
CA ARG A 46 -2.80 4.29 3.85
C ARG A 46 -3.61 4.18 2.56
N PHE A 47 -2.98 3.83 1.45
CA PHE A 47 -3.66 3.71 0.16
C PHE A 47 -4.74 2.62 0.22
N ILE A 48 -4.43 1.45 0.77
CA ILE A 48 -5.34 0.30 0.83
C ILE A 48 -6.37 0.47 1.95
N PHE A 49 -5.96 0.74 3.20
CA PHE A 49 -6.85 0.73 4.36
C PHE A 49 -7.45 2.10 4.72
N GLY A 50 -7.02 3.17 4.04
CA GLY A 50 -7.60 4.50 4.20
C GLY A 50 -8.96 4.68 3.53
N VAL A 51 -9.42 3.70 2.73
CA VAL A 51 -10.73 3.74 2.07
C VAL A 51 -11.75 2.85 2.80
N LYS A 52 -13.02 3.30 2.82
CA LYS A 52 -14.11 2.56 3.48
C LYS A 52 -14.67 1.41 2.62
N SER A 53 -14.65 1.57 1.29
CA SER A 53 -15.25 0.63 0.36
C SER A 53 -14.35 -0.59 0.13
N GLU A 54 -14.86 -1.78 0.44
CA GLU A 54 -14.16 -3.05 0.21
C GLU A 54 -13.74 -3.23 -1.26
N ALA A 55 -14.65 -2.91 -2.20
CA ALA A 55 -14.36 -3.01 -3.63
C ALA A 55 -13.19 -2.10 -4.05
N THR A 56 -13.07 -0.92 -3.43
CA THR A 56 -11.94 -0.02 -3.67
C THR A 56 -10.66 -0.56 -3.05
N LYS A 57 -10.72 -1.17 -1.85
CA LYS A 57 -9.56 -1.82 -1.23
C LYS A 57 -9.00 -2.92 -2.13
N ILE A 58 -9.85 -3.80 -2.66
CA ILE A 58 -9.45 -4.88 -3.57
C ILE A 58 -8.74 -4.30 -4.80
N ARG A 59 -9.31 -3.27 -5.44
CA ARG A 59 -8.67 -2.59 -6.56
C ARG A 59 -7.30 -1.98 -6.21
N HIS A 60 -7.17 -1.41 -5.02
CA HIS A 60 -5.90 -0.85 -4.55
C HIS A 60 -4.85 -1.92 -4.28
N ILE A 61 -5.24 -3.09 -3.75
CA ILE A 61 -4.36 -4.24 -3.57
C ILE A 61 -3.84 -4.73 -4.91
N GLU A 62 -4.74 -4.94 -5.89
CA GLU A 62 -4.35 -5.37 -7.24
C GLU A 62 -3.45 -4.34 -7.92
N GLN A 63 -3.72 -3.04 -7.74
CA GLN A 63 -2.85 -1.99 -8.23
C GLN A 63 -1.47 -2.00 -7.55
N MET A 64 -1.38 -2.26 -6.25
CA MET A 64 -0.10 -2.40 -5.54
C MET A 64 0.70 -3.57 -6.11
N LYS A 65 0.07 -4.73 -6.32
CA LYS A 65 0.73 -5.90 -6.91
C LYS A 65 1.31 -5.57 -8.28
N ALA A 66 0.50 -5.00 -9.18
CA ALA A 66 0.97 -4.59 -10.51
C ALA A 66 2.11 -3.56 -10.48
N VAL A 67 2.12 -2.68 -9.48
CA VAL A 67 3.20 -1.70 -9.26
C VAL A 67 4.50 -2.38 -8.81
N PHE A 68 4.41 -3.36 -7.93
CA PHE A 68 5.55 -4.15 -7.45
C PHE A 68 6.10 -5.10 -8.53
N GLU A 69 5.24 -5.74 -9.31
CA GLU A 69 5.64 -6.57 -10.47
C GLU A 69 6.42 -5.74 -11.50
N ALA A 70 6.06 -4.47 -11.67
CA ALA A 70 6.80 -3.54 -12.52
C ALA A 70 8.07 -2.96 -11.85
N GLY A 71 8.40 -3.35 -10.62
CA GLY A 71 9.62 -2.95 -9.90
C GLY A 71 9.56 -1.58 -9.23
N PHE A 72 8.37 -0.97 -9.09
CA PHE A 72 8.23 0.37 -8.52
C PHE A 72 7.87 0.33 -7.03
N LYS A 73 8.57 1.14 -6.22
CA LYS A 73 8.36 1.24 -4.76
C LYS A 73 7.09 1.99 -4.35
N SER A 74 6.51 2.80 -5.24
CA SER A 74 5.33 3.61 -4.95
C SER A 74 4.47 3.78 -6.19
N LYS A 75 3.16 3.95 -5.97
CA LYS A 75 2.20 4.26 -7.04
C LYS A 75 2.63 5.49 -7.84
N ARG A 76 3.12 6.54 -7.16
CA ARG A 76 3.59 7.77 -7.83
C ARG A 76 4.74 7.49 -8.80
N ALA A 77 5.72 6.67 -8.41
CA ALA A 77 6.85 6.35 -9.29
C ALA A 77 6.37 5.58 -10.53
N TYR A 78 5.41 4.66 -10.34
CA TYR A 78 4.77 3.93 -11.43
C TYR A 78 3.97 4.83 -12.37
N ASP A 79 3.14 5.74 -11.83
CA ASP A 79 2.33 6.68 -12.61
C ASP A 79 3.19 7.68 -13.43
N GLN A 80 4.46 7.88 -13.03
CA GLN A 80 5.38 8.81 -13.68
C GLN A 80 6.29 8.17 -14.73
N ARG A 81 6.25 6.84 -14.91
CA ARG A 81 7.20 6.12 -15.78
C ARG A 81 7.12 6.47 -17.26
N ASP A 82 5.95 6.90 -17.73
CA ASP A 82 5.62 7.22 -19.12
C ASP A 82 5.50 8.75 -19.37
N LYS A 83 5.88 9.57 -18.38
CA LYS A 83 5.94 11.04 -18.51
C LYS A 83 7.36 11.51 -18.79
#